data_AF-A0ABD5ZRY5-F1
#
_entry.id   AF-A0ABD5ZRY5-F1
#
_cell.length_a   1.000
_cell.length_b   1.000
_cell.length_c   1.000
_cell.angle_alpha   90.00
_cell.angle_beta   90.00
_cell.angle_gamma   90.00
#
_symmetry.space_group_name_H-M   'P 1'
#
loop_
_entity.id
_entity.type
_entity.pdbx_description
1 polymer ?
#
loop_
_entity_poly.entity_id
_entity_poly.type
_entity_poly.pdbx_seq_one_letter_code
_entity_poly.pdbx_strand_id
1 'polypeptide(L)'
;MDAAAFEVLGTAEGWHWRLRDGETVLAVSPEHYPDHADAREHVDRVRADLARLTGEEYVDTDVEAHVPEFRLVDHGPYHEWTLVDEGELLAEPPATYPTAAAAAEAMARVQRLAVGALPVYFAGTTEEAGRDPFPVGTPAALAKAARSLLSRGPRHRRYLDSAETRIVVMGIRGKSSTTRRVGDVFDRRGYDTLVKITGNRPHLIHNGDPVPIDRRGPRVTLYENIKTFWRFLPVLDEYSPDDVVVFENQGITEYTTRLVNERFVRPHVVLLTNIRQDHQDTLGKTRADIARSFARAVPPDTHVISGEQHPVLSDYLRREIEHAGATFQQVSVPEADRGRIGAETVHAVDELLTYLGEPSLPADELDAALAAIQPRWTRLPRGRVYNAAEVNDVESTEAARRALAGEDTVSPFLYLRADRRARTASFATYLDTLYERDLVENVHVAGDDTRTFARETAVPVVRHGPDEAAADVLDAVLDEGYPVVLMGNTVADFMRDLEAEIAARAARAEYELSAE
;
A
#
# COMPACT_ATOMS: atom_id res chain seq x y z
N MET A 1 6.04 -0.95 5.06
CA MET A 1 6.29 -2.37 4.75
C MET A 1 5.54 -2.70 3.48
N ASP A 2 6.27 -2.87 2.38
CA ASP A 2 5.65 -3.22 1.10
C ASP A 2 5.35 -4.71 1.09
N ALA A 3 4.08 -5.05 0.86
CA ALA A 3 3.64 -6.40 0.59
C ALA A 3 4.33 -6.96 -0.67
N ALA A 4 4.33 -8.29 -0.81
CA ALA A 4 4.86 -8.91 -2.00
C ALA A 4 4.21 -8.34 -3.27
N ALA A 5 5.03 -8.02 -4.26
CA ALA A 5 4.61 -7.31 -5.45
C ALA A 5 5.43 -7.69 -6.68
N PHE A 6 4.76 -7.81 -7.82
CA PHE A 6 5.42 -7.85 -9.12
C PHE A 6 5.74 -6.44 -9.57
N GLU A 7 7.00 -6.16 -9.90
CA GLU A 7 7.44 -4.88 -10.44
C GLU A 7 7.81 -5.04 -11.90
N VAL A 8 7.06 -4.37 -12.78
CA VAL A 8 7.37 -4.29 -14.21
C VAL A 8 8.24 -3.05 -14.43
N LEU A 9 9.44 -3.25 -14.97
CA LEU A 9 10.54 -2.29 -15.04
C LEU A 9 11.05 -2.15 -16.49
N GLY A 10 11.19 -0.91 -16.96
CA GLY A 10 11.80 -0.61 -18.26
C GLY A 10 13.30 -0.33 -18.15
N THR A 11 14.09 -0.95 -19.03
CA THR A 11 15.53 -0.73 -19.24
C THR A 11 15.82 -0.38 -20.70
N ALA A 12 17.07 -0.07 -21.02
CA ALA A 12 17.51 0.12 -22.40
C ALA A 12 17.40 -1.16 -23.26
N GLU A 13 17.33 -2.33 -22.62
CA GLU A 13 17.26 -3.64 -23.27
C GLU A 13 15.81 -4.12 -23.49
N GLY A 14 14.84 -3.42 -22.92
CA GLY A 14 13.41 -3.74 -22.98
C GLY A 14 12.77 -3.68 -21.60
N TRP A 15 11.62 -4.31 -21.45
CA TRP A 15 10.89 -4.41 -20.19
C TRP A 15 11.13 -5.75 -19.54
N HIS A 16 11.31 -5.80 -18.24
CA HIS A 16 11.41 -7.05 -17.49
C HIS A 16 10.55 -6.92 -16.24
N TRP A 17 10.27 -8.03 -15.58
CA TRP A 17 9.58 -8.00 -14.30
C TRP A 17 10.41 -8.63 -13.19
N ARG A 18 10.15 -8.24 -11.95
CA ARG A 18 10.69 -8.90 -10.77
C ARG A 18 9.63 -9.04 -9.70
N LEU A 19 9.58 -10.20 -9.03
CA LEU A 19 8.78 -10.39 -7.82
C LEU A 19 9.60 -9.95 -6.62
N ARG A 20 9.06 -9.06 -5.79
CA ARG A 20 9.67 -8.54 -4.57
C ARG A 20 8.83 -8.90 -3.35
N ASP A 21 9.47 -9.05 -2.20
CA ASP A 21 8.85 -9.06 -0.88
C ASP A 21 9.67 -8.17 0.06
N GLY A 22 9.13 -7.01 0.45
CA GLY A 22 9.91 -5.97 1.13
C GLY A 22 10.99 -5.36 0.25
N GLU A 23 12.27 -5.49 0.65
CA GLU A 23 13.44 -5.08 -0.16
C GLU A 23 14.08 -6.25 -0.93
N THR A 24 13.63 -7.48 -0.65
CA THR A 24 14.20 -8.69 -1.24
C THR A 24 13.55 -8.96 -2.59
N VAL A 25 14.36 -9.07 -3.64
CA VAL A 25 13.91 -9.63 -4.93
C VAL A 25 13.87 -11.15 -4.77
N LEU A 26 12.76 -11.76 -5.15
CA LEU A 26 12.53 -13.21 -5.04
C LEU A 26 12.68 -13.90 -6.38
N ALA A 27 12.16 -13.32 -7.47
CA ALA A 27 12.19 -13.88 -8.81
C ALA A 27 12.32 -12.76 -9.85
N VAL A 28 12.84 -13.07 -11.03
CA VAL A 28 12.92 -12.16 -12.18
C VAL A 28 12.47 -12.86 -13.46
N SER A 29 12.07 -12.07 -14.46
CA SER A 29 11.81 -12.58 -15.80
C SER A 29 13.11 -13.05 -16.46
N PRO A 30 13.06 -14.13 -17.24
CA PRO A 30 14.25 -14.70 -17.88
C PRO A 30 14.72 -13.88 -19.10
N GLU A 31 13.85 -13.04 -19.63
CA GLU A 31 14.16 -12.17 -20.76
C GLU A 31 13.58 -10.77 -20.59
N HIS A 32 13.96 -9.89 -21.52
CA HIS A 32 13.38 -8.58 -21.69
C HIS A 32 12.35 -8.61 -22.84
N TYR A 33 11.17 -8.10 -22.56
CA TYR A 33 10.04 -7.95 -23.46
C TYR A 33 10.11 -6.61 -24.21
N PRO A 34 9.59 -6.52 -25.44
CA PRO A 34 9.74 -5.31 -26.25
C PRO A 34 8.90 -4.15 -25.72
N ASP A 35 7.76 -4.43 -25.08
CA ASP A 35 7.00 -3.44 -24.32
C ASP A 35 6.51 -3.98 -22.97
N HIS A 36 5.97 -3.06 -22.17
CA HIS A 36 5.54 -3.35 -20.81
C HIS A 36 4.27 -4.21 -20.74
N ALA A 37 3.45 -4.22 -21.80
CA ALA A 37 2.22 -5.01 -21.85
C ALA A 37 2.58 -6.50 -22.00
N ASP A 38 3.57 -6.81 -22.85
CA ASP A 38 4.12 -8.16 -22.98
C ASP A 38 4.73 -8.66 -21.66
N ALA A 39 5.52 -7.81 -20.98
CA ALA A 39 6.09 -8.14 -19.67
C ALA A 39 5.01 -8.43 -18.62
N ARG A 40 3.87 -7.75 -18.72
CA ARG A 40 2.73 -7.93 -17.83
C ARG A 40 1.94 -9.19 -18.16
N GLU A 41 1.64 -9.44 -19.43
CA GLU A 41 1.02 -10.70 -19.87
C GLU A 41 1.83 -11.90 -19.37
N HIS A 42 3.16 -11.78 -19.37
CA HIS A 42 4.03 -12.79 -18.79
C HIS A 42 3.92 -12.89 -17.25
N VAL A 43 3.70 -11.80 -16.52
CA VAL A 43 3.40 -11.86 -15.07
C VAL A 43 2.09 -12.58 -14.82
N ASP A 44 1.05 -12.27 -15.59
CA ASP A 44 -0.27 -12.90 -15.47
C ASP A 44 -0.19 -14.41 -15.79
N ARG A 45 0.62 -14.79 -16.80
CA ARG A 45 0.97 -16.19 -17.08
C ARG A 45 1.66 -16.87 -15.90
N VAL A 46 2.71 -16.26 -15.33
CA VAL A 46 3.44 -16.81 -14.18
C VAL A 46 2.52 -17.01 -12.98
N ARG A 47 1.60 -16.08 -12.71
CA ARG A 47 0.60 -16.21 -11.64
C ARG A 47 -0.36 -17.36 -11.90
N ALA A 48 -0.91 -17.47 -13.11
CA ALA A 48 -1.81 -18.55 -13.49
C ALA A 48 -1.13 -19.93 -13.39
N ASP A 49 0.10 -20.05 -13.87
CA ASP A 49 0.88 -21.29 -13.82
C ASP A 49 1.23 -21.68 -12.38
N LEU A 50 1.62 -20.72 -11.54
CA LEU A 50 1.89 -20.97 -10.12
C LEU A 50 0.62 -21.38 -9.37
N ALA A 51 -0.52 -20.76 -9.65
CA ALA A 51 -1.80 -21.15 -9.05
C ALA A 51 -2.14 -22.62 -9.39
N ARG A 52 -1.94 -23.06 -10.63
CA ARG A 52 -2.12 -24.48 -11.01
C ARG A 52 -1.19 -25.42 -10.26
N LEU A 53 0.07 -25.02 -10.08
CA LEU A 53 1.05 -25.84 -9.37
C LEU A 53 0.71 -26.00 -7.88
N THR A 54 0.19 -24.94 -7.25
CA THR A 54 -0.22 -24.94 -5.84
C THR A 54 -1.62 -25.53 -5.64
N GLY A 55 -2.39 -25.69 -6.72
CA GLY A 55 -3.80 -26.10 -6.68
C GLY A 55 -4.76 -24.98 -6.29
N GLU A 56 -4.31 -23.73 -6.40
CA GLU A 56 -5.07 -22.51 -6.15
C GLU A 56 -5.90 -22.11 -7.40
N GLU A 57 -7.06 -21.47 -7.19
CA GLU A 57 -7.89 -20.93 -8.28
C GLU A 57 -7.42 -19.53 -8.74
N TYR A 58 -7.26 -19.34 -10.05
CA TYR A 58 -6.96 -18.05 -10.69
C TYR A 58 -7.84 -17.89 -11.95
N VAL A 59 -8.70 -16.87 -11.99
CA VAL A 59 -9.81 -16.76 -12.97
C VAL A 59 -9.65 -15.60 -13.94
N ASP A 60 -8.64 -14.76 -13.75
CA ASP A 60 -8.51 -13.51 -14.51
C ASP A 60 -7.68 -13.63 -15.80
N THR A 61 -7.23 -14.83 -16.20
CA THR A 61 -6.51 -15.03 -17.48
C THR A 61 -6.71 -16.43 -18.06
N ASP A 62 -7.08 -16.50 -19.35
CA ASP A 62 -7.17 -17.75 -20.12
C ASP A 62 -5.78 -18.17 -20.65
N VAL A 63 -4.97 -18.82 -19.80
CA VAL A 63 -3.67 -19.41 -20.19
C VAL A 63 -3.86 -20.90 -20.53
N GLU A 64 -3.12 -21.46 -21.50
CA GLU A 64 -3.18 -22.90 -21.85
C GLU A 64 -2.87 -23.84 -20.66
N ALA A 65 -3.38 -25.07 -20.72
CA ALA A 65 -3.55 -25.99 -19.59
C ALA A 65 -2.35 -26.91 -19.29
N HIS A 66 -1.15 -26.33 -19.09
CA HIS A 66 0.02 -27.08 -18.64
C HIS A 66 0.36 -26.75 -17.17
N VAL A 67 0.91 -27.73 -16.44
CA VAL A 67 1.34 -27.53 -15.05
C VAL A 67 2.84 -27.26 -15.07
N PRO A 68 3.30 -26.10 -14.60
CA PRO A 68 4.73 -25.77 -14.62
C PRO A 68 5.49 -26.65 -13.62
N GLU A 69 6.81 -26.69 -13.73
CA GLU A 69 7.70 -27.42 -12.85
C GLU A 69 8.77 -26.47 -12.27
N PHE A 70 9.01 -26.55 -10.96
CA PHE A 70 10.23 -25.99 -10.38
C PHE A 70 11.38 -26.99 -10.47
N ARG A 71 12.53 -26.54 -10.98
CA ARG A 71 13.75 -27.33 -11.07
C ARG A 71 14.83 -26.73 -10.20
N LEU A 72 15.42 -27.53 -9.33
CA LEU A 72 16.62 -27.16 -8.58
C LEU A 72 17.85 -27.60 -9.37
N VAL A 73 18.72 -26.65 -9.71
CA VAL A 73 19.95 -26.88 -10.48
C VAL A 73 21.14 -26.77 -9.54
N ASP A 74 21.96 -27.82 -9.50
CA ASP A 74 23.20 -27.88 -8.73
C ASP A 74 24.40 -27.59 -9.65
N HIS A 75 25.13 -26.51 -9.34
CA HIS A 75 26.34 -26.11 -10.05
C HIS A 75 27.63 -26.48 -9.30
N GLY A 76 27.54 -27.18 -8.17
CA GLY A 76 28.65 -27.55 -7.29
C GLY A 76 28.73 -26.61 -6.08
N PRO A 77 29.46 -25.48 -6.16
CA PRO A 77 29.53 -24.53 -5.05
C PRO A 77 28.28 -23.65 -4.90
N TYR A 78 27.36 -23.67 -5.87
CA TYR A 78 26.15 -22.85 -5.87
C TYR A 78 24.96 -23.65 -6.42
N HIS A 79 23.75 -23.24 -6.05
CA HIS A 79 22.49 -23.83 -6.44
C HIS A 79 21.56 -22.74 -6.99
N GLU A 80 20.72 -23.09 -7.95
CA GLU A 80 19.70 -22.22 -8.53
C GLU A 80 18.37 -22.96 -8.56
N TRP A 81 17.26 -22.22 -8.64
CA TRP A 81 15.96 -22.80 -8.97
C TRP A 81 15.49 -22.20 -10.29
N THR A 82 14.64 -22.88 -11.05
CA THR A 82 13.97 -22.29 -12.23
C THR A 82 12.52 -22.74 -12.26
N LEU A 83 11.62 -21.85 -12.68
CA LEU A 83 10.23 -22.19 -13.00
C LEU A 83 10.12 -22.39 -14.50
N VAL A 84 9.68 -23.56 -14.93
CA VAL A 84 9.64 -23.93 -16.35
C VAL A 84 8.27 -24.49 -16.71
N ASP A 85 7.72 -24.10 -17.86
CA ASP A 85 6.53 -24.72 -18.45
C ASP A 85 6.85 -25.22 -19.86
N GLU A 86 6.59 -26.51 -20.13
CA GLU A 86 6.92 -27.20 -21.39
C GLU A 86 8.34 -26.96 -21.98
N GLY A 87 9.32 -26.59 -21.13
CA GLY A 87 10.69 -26.29 -21.54
C GLY A 87 10.98 -24.80 -21.77
N GLU A 88 9.97 -23.95 -21.70
CA GLU A 88 10.09 -22.50 -21.61
C GLU A 88 10.40 -22.08 -20.18
N LEU A 89 11.46 -21.29 -19.99
CA LEU A 89 11.77 -20.71 -18.70
C LEU A 89 10.78 -19.58 -18.44
N LEU A 90 10.09 -19.63 -17.30
CA LEU A 90 9.12 -18.62 -16.88
C LEU A 90 9.68 -17.69 -15.80
N ALA A 91 10.50 -18.21 -14.88
CA ALA A 91 11.09 -17.40 -13.82
C ALA A 91 12.42 -17.97 -13.35
N GLU A 92 13.31 -17.08 -12.96
CA GLU A 92 14.63 -17.42 -12.42
C GLU A 92 14.94 -16.60 -11.14
N PRO A 93 15.86 -17.06 -10.29
CA PRO A 93 16.27 -16.34 -9.10
C PRO A 93 17.12 -15.12 -9.47
N PRO A 94 17.07 -14.05 -8.66
CA PRO A 94 17.90 -12.88 -8.90
C PRO A 94 19.40 -13.12 -8.63
N ALA A 95 19.75 -14.21 -7.95
CA ALA A 95 21.11 -14.60 -7.61
C ALA A 95 21.19 -16.10 -7.30
N THR A 96 22.42 -16.62 -7.27
CA THR A 96 22.69 -18.02 -6.91
C THR A 96 22.73 -18.22 -5.39
N TYR A 97 22.40 -19.43 -4.94
CA TYR A 97 22.34 -19.78 -3.53
C TYR A 97 23.52 -20.68 -3.11
N PRO A 98 24.05 -20.54 -1.89
CA PRO A 98 25.17 -21.36 -1.44
C PRO A 98 24.77 -22.82 -1.19
N THR A 99 23.50 -23.10 -0.89
CA THR A 99 22.99 -24.43 -0.54
C THR A 99 21.68 -24.75 -1.26
N ALA A 100 21.43 -26.05 -1.50
CA ALA A 100 20.16 -26.54 -2.03
C ALA A 100 18.97 -26.17 -1.13
N ALA A 101 19.17 -26.16 0.19
CA ALA A 101 18.14 -25.79 1.16
C ALA A 101 17.72 -24.33 1.01
N ALA A 102 18.69 -23.41 0.88
CA ALA A 102 18.41 -21.99 0.66
C ALA A 102 17.66 -21.74 -0.67
N ALA A 103 18.07 -22.43 -1.75
CA ALA A 103 17.35 -22.37 -3.02
C ALA A 103 15.92 -22.90 -2.92
N ALA A 104 15.69 -24.01 -2.20
CA ALA A 104 14.35 -24.57 -1.98
C ALA A 104 13.46 -23.67 -1.10
N GLU A 105 14.02 -22.99 -0.11
CA GLU A 105 13.29 -22.03 0.72
C GLU A 105 12.85 -20.80 -0.09
N ALA A 106 13.75 -20.27 -0.93
CA ALA A 106 13.45 -19.17 -1.83
C ALA A 106 12.33 -19.54 -2.82
N MET A 107 12.42 -20.73 -3.44
CA MET A 107 11.39 -21.29 -4.30
C MET A 107 10.03 -21.37 -3.60
N ALA A 108 9.97 -21.93 -2.38
CA ALA A 108 8.73 -22.04 -1.61
C ALA A 108 8.15 -20.65 -1.25
N ARG A 109 9.00 -19.62 -1.11
CA ARG A 109 8.56 -18.25 -0.87
C ARG A 109 7.94 -17.62 -2.12
N VAL A 110 8.46 -17.90 -3.32
CA VAL A 110 7.83 -17.49 -4.60
C VAL A 110 6.44 -18.12 -4.73
N GLN A 111 6.32 -19.44 -4.53
CA GLN A 111 5.04 -20.16 -4.61
C GLN A 111 3.95 -19.55 -3.72
N ARG A 112 4.29 -19.22 -2.46
CA ARG A 112 3.31 -18.68 -1.50
C ARG A 112 2.88 -17.24 -1.77
N LEU A 113 3.71 -16.44 -2.44
CA LEU A 113 3.52 -15.00 -2.52
C LEU A 113 3.08 -14.52 -3.90
N ALA A 114 3.49 -15.20 -4.97
CA ALA A 114 3.29 -14.74 -6.33
C ALA A 114 1.80 -14.58 -6.69
N VAL A 115 0.95 -15.56 -6.35
CA VAL A 115 -0.47 -15.55 -6.78
C VAL A 115 -1.23 -14.34 -6.21
N GLY A 116 -1.00 -13.97 -4.94
CA GLY A 116 -1.63 -12.80 -4.30
C GLY A 116 -0.82 -11.50 -4.32
N ALA A 117 0.37 -11.51 -4.93
CA ALA A 117 1.21 -10.34 -5.03
C ALA A 117 0.54 -9.28 -5.91
N LEU A 118 0.46 -8.04 -5.41
CA LEU A 118 -0.05 -6.94 -6.20
C LEU A 118 0.96 -6.59 -7.30
N PRO A 119 0.55 -6.40 -8.56
CA PRO A 119 1.43 -5.76 -9.51
C PRO A 119 1.61 -4.29 -9.11
N VAL A 120 2.86 -3.90 -8.91
CA VAL A 120 3.29 -2.53 -8.58
C VAL A 120 4.18 -2.03 -9.71
N TYR A 121 3.61 -1.18 -10.54
CA TYR A 121 4.26 -0.70 -11.75
C TYR A 121 5.20 0.48 -11.46
N PHE A 122 6.46 0.36 -11.87
CA PHE A 122 7.43 1.45 -11.79
C PHE A 122 7.88 1.85 -13.20
N ALA A 123 7.39 3.00 -13.66
CA ALA A 123 8.00 3.68 -14.81
C ALA A 123 9.24 4.48 -14.34
N GLY A 124 10.43 4.00 -14.73
CA GLY A 124 11.72 4.72 -14.72
C GLY A 124 12.73 4.22 -13.68
N THR A 125 14.04 4.08 -13.97
CA THR A 125 14.87 4.86 -14.91
C THR A 125 16.22 4.20 -15.29
N THR A 126 16.55 4.14 -16.58
CA THR A 126 17.73 4.77 -17.25
C THR A 126 17.42 4.79 -18.75
N GLU A 127 17.29 5.98 -19.33
CA GLU A 127 16.98 6.25 -20.75
C GLU A 127 15.54 5.92 -21.21
N GLU A 128 14.75 7.00 -21.26
CA GLU A 128 13.63 7.31 -22.15
C GLU A 128 13.06 6.16 -23.03
N ALA A 129 11.94 5.57 -22.60
CA ALA A 129 10.96 5.01 -23.53
C ALA A 129 10.26 6.17 -24.26
N GLY A 130 10.28 6.15 -25.59
CA GLY A 130 9.98 7.27 -26.50
C GLY A 130 8.55 7.84 -26.54
N ARG A 131 7.92 8.10 -25.39
CA ARG A 131 6.74 8.98 -25.29
C ARG A 131 7.16 10.29 -24.63
N ASP A 132 7.01 11.40 -25.35
CA ASP A 132 7.33 12.75 -24.84
C ASP A 132 6.57 12.98 -23.51
N PRO A 133 7.26 13.20 -22.39
CA PRO A 133 6.61 13.31 -21.10
C PRO A 133 5.77 14.60 -21.07
N PHE A 134 4.53 14.50 -20.60
CA PHE A 134 3.60 15.63 -20.68
C PHE A 134 4.12 16.79 -19.81
N PRO A 135 4.42 17.98 -20.36
CA PRO A 135 5.09 19.03 -19.62
C PRO A 135 4.12 19.70 -18.66
N VAL A 136 4.16 19.25 -17.41
CA VAL A 136 3.32 19.81 -16.38
C VAL A 136 4.10 21.02 -15.83
N GLY A 137 3.58 22.25 -15.99
CA GLY A 137 4.10 23.46 -15.29
C GLY A 137 4.92 24.47 -16.09
N THR A 138 4.98 24.37 -17.43
CA THR A 138 5.63 25.39 -18.26
C THR A 138 4.73 26.64 -18.44
N PRO A 139 5.30 27.84 -18.71
CA PRO A 139 4.51 29.04 -19.04
C PRO A 139 3.55 28.84 -20.23
N ALA A 140 3.92 27.99 -21.19
CA ALA A 140 3.09 27.62 -22.33
C ALA A 140 1.93 26.68 -21.93
N ALA A 141 2.17 25.70 -21.06
CA ALA A 141 1.12 24.86 -20.46
C ALA A 141 0.20 25.69 -19.56
N LEU A 142 0.73 26.69 -18.83
CA LEU A 142 -0.02 27.67 -18.05
C LEU A 142 -0.91 28.57 -18.92
N ALA A 143 -0.45 28.98 -20.10
CA ALA A 143 -1.24 29.76 -21.05
C ALA A 143 -2.34 28.92 -21.74
N LYS A 144 -2.04 27.66 -22.10
CA LYS A 144 -3.01 26.68 -22.63
C LYS A 144 -4.05 26.31 -21.56
N ALA A 145 -3.61 26.15 -20.31
CA ALA A 145 -4.44 25.98 -19.13
C ALA A 145 -5.34 27.20 -18.88
N ALA A 146 -4.80 28.41 -18.92
CA ALA A 146 -5.57 29.64 -18.71
C ALA A 146 -6.64 29.86 -19.77
N ARG A 147 -6.37 29.51 -21.04
CA ARG A 147 -7.36 29.53 -22.12
C ARG A 147 -8.40 28.42 -22.00
N SER A 148 -8.06 27.27 -21.40
CA SER A 148 -9.01 26.18 -21.17
C SER A 148 -9.92 26.40 -19.95
N LEU A 149 -9.61 27.34 -19.05
CA LEU A 149 -10.42 27.65 -17.86
C LEU A 149 -11.91 27.90 -18.16
N LEU A 150 -12.22 28.47 -19.33
CA LEU A 150 -13.59 28.76 -19.75
C LEU A 150 -14.35 27.52 -20.29
N SER A 151 -13.65 26.45 -20.68
CA SER A 151 -14.23 25.21 -21.22
C SER A 151 -13.98 23.95 -20.38
N ARG A 152 -13.31 24.09 -19.23
CA ARG A 152 -12.91 22.99 -18.31
C ARG A 152 -14.06 22.21 -17.70
N GLY A 153 -15.09 22.90 -17.21
CA GLY A 153 -16.23 22.23 -16.55
C GLY A 153 -16.99 21.29 -17.49
N PRO A 154 -17.34 21.70 -18.72
CA PRO A 154 -18.00 20.83 -19.70
C PRO A 154 -17.13 19.71 -20.27
N ARG A 155 -15.82 19.92 -20.49
CA ARG A 155 -14.92 18.86 -21.00
C ARG A 155 -14.64 17.78 -19.96
N HIS A 156 -14.26 18.20 -18.75
CA HIS A 156 -14.09 17.29 -17.62
C HIS A 156 -15.36 16.47 -17.33
N ARG A 157 -16.53 17.12 -17.47
CA ARG A 157 -17.81 16.43 -17.33
C ARG A 157 -18.01 15.40 -18.44
N ARG A 158 -17.73 15.73 -19.71
CA ARG A 158 -17.82 14.75 -20.82
C ARG A 158 -16.86 13.57 -20.63
N TYR A 159 -15.66 13.82 -20.12
CA TYR A 159 -14.70 12.77 -19.77
C TYR A 159 -15.24 11.83 -18.69
N LEU A 160 -15.79 12.37 -17.59
CA LEU A 160 -16.34 11.50 -16.55
C LEU A 160 -17.67 10.87 -16.94
N ASP A 161 -18.43 11.52 -17.80
CA ASP A 161 -19.67 10.98 -18.36
C ASP A 161 -19.38 9.88 -19.40
N SER A 162 -18.14 9.72 -19.90
CA SER A 162 -17.79 8.60 -20.80
C SER A 162 -17.50 7.31 -20.05
N ALA A 163 -16.88 7.39 -18.86
CA ALA A 163 -16.64 6.21 -18.03
C ALA A 163 -17.95 5.66 -17.44
N GLU A 164 -18.24 4.38 -17.72
CA GLU A 164 -19.43 3.70 -17.22
C GLU A 164 -19.41 3.57 -15.69
N THR A 165 -18.25 3.31 -15.11
CA THR A 165 -18.07 3.11 -13.66
C THR A 165 -17.03 4.05 -13.06
N ARG A 166 -17.45 4.85 -12.07
CA ARG A 166 -16.57 5.78 -11.35
C ARG A 166 -16.49 5.41 -9.87
N ILE A 167 -15.31 4.98 -9.44
CA ILE A 167 -15.04 4.51 -8.08
C ILE A 167 -14.11 5.51 -7.39
N VAL A 168 -14.45 5.88 -6.15
CA VAL A 168 -13.54 6.62 -5.26
C VAL A 168 -13.18 5.77 -4.07
N VAL A 169 -11.88 5.65 -3.78
CA VAL A 169 -11.38 5.05 -2.55
C VAL A 169 -11.02 6.16 -1.57
N MET A 170 -11.60 6.12 -0.37
CA MET A 170 -11.32 7.07 0.72
C MET A 170 -11.20 6.35 2.06
N GLY A 171 -10.71 7.06 3.08
CA GLY A 171 -10.50 6.51 4.42
C GLY A 171 -9.14 6.92 4.99
N ILE A 172 -8.75 6.34 6.13
CA ILE A 172 -7.47 6.68 6.77
C ILE A 172 -6.35 5.75 6.30
N ARG A 173 -6.50 4.43 6.45
CA ARG A 173 -5.50 3.42 6.03
C ARG A 173 -5.98 2.57 4.86
N GLY A 174 -5.03 2.03 4.10
CA GLY A 174 -5.33 1.08 3.01
C GLY A 174 -5.85 1.69 1.71
N LYS A 175 -5.90 3.03 1.58
CA LYS A 175 -6.42 3.70 0.37
C LYS A 175 -5.66 3.32 -0.89
N SER A 176 -4.36 3.63 -0.95
CA SER A 176 -3.56 3.38 -2.16
C SER A 176 -3.45 1.90 -2.51
N SER A 177 -3.38 1.00 -1.53
CA SER A 177 -3.36 -0.44 -1.78
C SER A 177 -4.70 -0.94 -2.31
N THR A 178 -5.83 -0.48 -1.76
CA THR A 178 -7.17 -0.80 -2.26
C THR A 178 -7.38 -0.24 -3.66
N THR A 179 -6.98 1.01 -3.91
CA THR A 179 -7.04 1.62 -5.26
C THR A 179 -6.26 0.83 -6.29
N ARG A 180 -5.05 0.35 -5.96
CA ARG A 180 -4.27 -0.52 -6.84
C ARG A 180 -4.97 -1.84 -7.10
N ARG A 181 -5.45 -2.51 -6.04
CA ARG A 181 -6.11 -3.82 -6.15
C ARG A 181 -7.37 -3.75 -7.01
N VAL A 182 -8.21 -2.74 -6.81
CA VAL A 182 -9.42 -2.55 -7.63
C VAL A 182 -9.02 -2.33 -9.09
N GLY A 183 -8.03 -1.48 -9.33
CA GLY A 183 -7.50 -1.24 -10.67
C GLY A 183 -7.00 -2.52 -11.35
N ASP A 184 -6.15 -3.27 -10.67
CA ASP A 184 -5.57 -4.54 -11.13
C ASP A 184 -6.64 -5.56 -11.51
N VAL A 185 -7.67 -5.73 -10.67
CA VAL A 185 -8.75 -6.70 -10.96
C VAL A 185 -9.52 -6.35 -12.23
N PHE A 186 -9.97 -5.11 -12.39
CA PHE A 186 -10.72 -4.71 -13.60
C PHE A 186 -9.88 -4.82 -14.86
N ASP A 187 -8.63 -4.39 -14.77
CA ASP A 187 -7.68 -4.40 -15.86
C ASP A 187 -7.34 -5.83 -16.32
N ARG A 188 -7.10 -6.78 -15.39
CA ARG A 188 -6.91 -8.20 -15.73
C ARG A 188 -8.15 -8.83 -16.38
N ARG A 189 -9.35 -8.30 -16.11
CA ARG A 189 -10.62 -8.72 -16.74
C ARG A 189 -10.89 -8.05 -18.08
N GLY A 190 -9.93 -7.28 -18.61
CA GLY A 190 -10.00 -6.65 -19.93
C GLY A 190 -10.78 -5.34 -19.97
N TYR A 191 -11.10 -4.75 -18.82
CA TYR A 191 -11.74 -3.43 -18.76
C TYR A 191 -10.75 -2.31 -19.03
N ASP A 192 -11.16 -1.34 -19.84
CA ASP A 192 -10.44 -0.08 -19.99
C ASP A 192 -10.51 0.72 -18.68
N THR A 193 -9.41 0.69 -17.93
CA THR A 193 -9.33 1.07 -16.53
C THR A 193 -8.29 2.16 -16.31
N LEU A 194 -8.73 3.30 -15.80
CA LEU A 194 -7.82 4.36 -15.34
C LEU A 194 -7.79 4.43 -13.82
N VAL A 195 -6.60 4.29 -13.25
CA VAL A 195 -6.34 4.37 -11.82
C VAL A 195 -5.52 5.61 -11.51
N LYS A 196 -6.01 6.45 -10.60
CA LYS A 196 -5.25 7.56 -10.04
C LYS A 196 -4.98 7.33 -8.56
N ILE A 197 -3.73 7.03 -8.26
CA ILE A 197 -3.22 6.92 -6.89
C ILE A 197 -2.63 8.27 -6.51
N THR A 198 -2.95 8.74 -5.32
CA THR A 198 -2.42 10.03 -4.86
C THR A 198 -1.50 9.84 -3.67
N GLY A 199 -0.44 10.65 -3.61
CA GLY A 199 0.57 10.60 -2.56
C GLY A 199 1.66 11.63 -2.81
N ASN A 200 2.80 11.52 -2.11
CA ASN A 200 3.99 12.35 -2.35
C ASN A 200 4.49 12.23 -3.81
N ARG A 201 4.14 11.11 -4.47
CA ARG A 201 4.21 10.95 -5.92
C ARG A 201 2.83 10.51 -6.43
N PRO A 202 2.01 11.39 -7.01
CA PRO A 202 0.82 10.96 -7.75
C PRO A 202 1.25 10.06 -8.92
N HIS A 203 0.56 8.93 -9.06
CA HIS A 203 0.70 8.00 -10.17
C HIS A 203 -0.65 7.92 -10.88
N LEU A 204 -0.60 8.04 -12.21
CA LEU A 204 -1.72 7.74 -13.07
C LEU A 204 -1.36 6.46 -13.79
N ILE A 205 -2.25 5.47 -13.78
CA ILE A 205 -2.08 4.16 -14.38
C ILE A 205 -3.27 3.95 -15.30
N HIS A 206 -3.05 3.59 -16.56
CA HIS A 206 -4.10 3.33 -17.55
C HIS A 206 -3.87 1.93 -18.11
N ASN A 207 -4.77 0.98 -17.86
CA ASN A 207 -4.63 -0.44 -18.23
C ASN A 207 -3.31 -1.06 -17.75
N GLY A 208 -2.88 -0.68 -16.54
CA GLY A 208 -1.61 -1.07 -15.94
C GLY A 208 -0.41 -0.22 -16.37
N ASP A 209 -0.51 0.56 -17.45
CA ASP A 209 0.55 1.45 -17.93
C ASP A 209 0.70 2.66 -16.99
N PRO A 210 1.86 2.90 -16.36
CA PRO A 210 2.10 4.16 -15.69
C PRO A 210 2.18 5.28 -16.73
N VAL A 211 1.33 6.30 -16.60
CA VAL A 211 1.38 7.49 -17.46
C VAL A 211 2.51 8.40 -16.98
N PRO A 212 3.55 8.67 -17.79
CA PRO A 212 4.69 9.50 -17.40
C PRO A 212 4.26 10.97 -17.26
N ILE A 213 4.44 11.52 -16.07
CA ILE A 213 4.08 12.91 -15.73
C ILE A 213 5.35 13.71 -15.45
N ASP A 214 5.80 14.58 -16.37
CA ASP A 214 6.98 15.45 -16.17
C ASP A 214 6.72 16.47 -15.05
N ARG A 215 7.66 16.61 -14.12
CA ARG A 215 7.54 17.53 -12.97
C ARG A 215 8.62 18.60 -13.01
N ARG A 216 8.25 19.82 -13.39
CA ARG A 216 9.01 21.03 -13.02
C ARG A 216 8.37 21.69 -11.80
N GLY A 217 8.94 21.51 -10.61
CA GLY A 217 8.58 22.24 -9.38
C GLY A 217 8.78 21.47 -8.06
N PRO A 218 8.80 22.16 -6.89
CA PRO A 218 8.98 21.54 -5.57
C PRO A 218 7.84 20.57 -5.21
N ARG A 219 8.10 19.67 -4.24
CA ARG A 219 7.19 18.62 -3.75
C ARG A 219 5.85 19.20 -3.27
N VAL A 220 4.84 19.29 -4.15
CA VAL A 220 3.50 19.76 -3.78
C VAL A 220 2.60 18.54 -3.56
N THR A 221 2.20 18.31 -2.32
CA THR A 221 1.09 17.40 -1.96
C THR A 221 -0.15 17.88 -2.71
N LEU A 222 -0.73 17.04 -3.58
CA LEU A 222 -1.74 17.44 -4.58
C LEU A 222 -2.94 18.21 -4.00
N TYR A 223 -3.27 17.93 -2.74
CA TYR A 223 -4.53 18.29 -2.10
C TYR A 223 -4.52 19.60 -1.33
N GLU A 224 -3.35 20.19 -1.06
CA GLU A 224 -3.27 21.52 -0.44
C GLU A 224 -3.59 22.64 -1.45
N ASN A 225 -3.58 22.34 -2.75
CA ASN A 225 -3.76 23.35 -3.79
C ASN A 225 -4.74 22.90 -4.87
N ILE A 226 -5.96 23.46 -4.84
CA ILE A 226 -6.99 23.31 -5.89
C ILE A 226 -6.40 23.50 -7.31
N LYS A 227 -5.38 24.34 -7.47
CA LYS A 227 -4.71 24.58 -8.76
C LYS A 227 -3.98 23.35 -9.31
N THR A 228 -3.46 22.48 -8.44
CA THR A 228 -2.77 21.26 -8.84
C THR A 228 -3.76 20.27 -9.46
N PHE A 229 -4.99 20.18 -8.94
CA PHE A 229 -6.06 19.36 -9.52
C PHE A 229 -6.36 19.69 -10.98
N TRP A 230 -6.56 20.98 -11.27
CA TRP A 230 -6.87 21.45 -12.63
C TRP A 230 -5.75 21.21 -13.64
N ARG A 231 -4.54 20.91 -13.16
CA ARG A 231 -3.34 20.67 -13.97
C ARG A 231 -3.28 19.22 -14.47
N PHE A 232 -3.99 18.28 -13.84
CA PHE A 232 -4.09 16.88 -14.28
C PHE A 232 -5.20 16.62 -15.29
N LEU A 233 -6.19 17.51 -15.40
CA LEU A 233 -7.30 17.32 -16.33
C LEU A 233 -6.92 17.05 -17.78
N PRO A 234 -5.92 17.72 -18.38
CA PRO A 234 -5.55 17.43 -19.77
C PRO A 234 -5.00 16.01 -19.95
N VAL A 235 -4.33 15.47 -18.94
CA VAL A 235 -3.80 14.11 -18.96
C VAL A 235 -4.95 13.12 -18.80
N LEU A 236 -5.88 13.37 -17.88
CA LEU A 236 -7.08 12.53 -17.73
C LEU A 236 -7.94 12.48 -19.01
N ASP A 237 -8.04 13.59 -19.74
CA ASP A 237 -8.76 13.69 -21.02
C ASP A 237 -8.07 12.89 -22.14
N GLU A 238 -6.73 12.78 -22.10
CA GLU A 238 -5.95 11.99 -23.07
C GLU A 238 -6.04 10.49 -22.83
N TYR A 239 -6.09 10.08 -21.56
CA TYR A 239 -6.21 8.69 -21.12
C TYR A 239 -7.61 8.41 -20.61
N SER A 240 -8.62 8.84 -21.38
CA SER A 240 -10.01 8.69 -20.97
C SER A 240 -10.42 7.22 -21.06
N PRO A 241 -10.72 6.53 -19.95
CA PRO A 241 -11.17 5.16 -20.05
C PRO A 241 -12.62 5.14 -20.50
N ASP A 242 -12.99 4.12 -21.26
CA ASP A 242 -14.37 3.86 -21.63
C ASP A 242 -15.13 3.15 -20.48
N ASP A 243 -14.49 2.26 -19.71
CA ASP A 243 -15.21 1.39 -18.77
C ASP A 243 -15.12 1.85 -17.30
N VAL A 244 -13.91 1.89 -16.71
CA VAL A 244 -13.71 2.01 -15.27
C VAL A 244 -12.71 3.10 -14.92
N VAL A 245 -13.04 3.92 -13.91
CA VAL A 245 -12.07 4.84 -13.33
C VAL A 245 -12.05 4.77 -11.80
N VAL A 246 -10.85 4.61 -11.24
CA VAL A 246 -10.61 4.45 -9.81
C VAL A 246 -9.75 5.59 -9.28
N PHE A 247 -10.32 6.41 -8.39
CA PHE A 247 -9.64 7.55 -7.80
C PHE A 247 -9.36 7.35 -6.32
N GLU A 248 -8.09 7.46 -5.92
CA GLU A 248 -7.75 7.66 -4.52
C GLU A 248 -8.04 9.11 -4.09
N ASN A 249 -8.90 9.29 -3.09
CA ASN A 249 -9.15 10.58 -2.45
C ASN A 249 -8.38 10.68 -1.12
N GLN A 250 -7.33 11.50 -1.10
CA GLN A 250 -6.56 11.83 0.11
C GLN A 250 -6.86 13.24 0.63
N GLY A 251 -8.11 13.68 0.53
CA GLY A 251 -8.53 14.90 1.21
C GLY A 251 -8.18 14.80 2.71
N ILE A 252 -7.31 15.71 3.16
CA ILE A 252 -6.90 15.81 4.57
C ILE A 252 -7.86 16.68 5.38
N THR A 253 -8.88 17.27 4.74
CA THR A 253 -9.95 18.06 5.38
C THR A 253 -11.31 17.67 4.80
N GLU A 254 -12.40 17.84 5.55
CA GLU A 254 -13.78 17.64 5.07
C GLU A 254 -14.01 18.35 3.72
N TYR A 255 -13.62 19.63 3.63
CA TYR A 255 -13.80 20.43 2.42
C TYR A 255 -13.06 19.85 1.20
N THR A 256 -11.80 19.45 1.37
CA THR A 256 -11.01 18.91 0.25
C THR A 256 -11.53 17.55 -0.20
N THR A 257 -11.89 16.68 0.74
CA THR A 257 -12.49 15.37 0.42
C THR A 257 -13.80 15.55 -0.34
N ARG A 258 -14.69 16.41 0.15
CA ARG A 258 -15.99 16.69 -0.48
C ARG A 258 -15.86 17.34 -1.85
N LEU A 259 -14.94 18.30 -2.01
CA LEU A 259 -14.69 18.96 -3.29
C LEU A 259 -14.31 17.94 -4.38
N VAL A 260 -13.45 16.97 -4.04
CA VAL A 260 -13.05 15.91 -4.96
C VAL A 260 -14.25 15.05 -5.33
N ASN A 261 -15.06 14.62 -4.36
CA ASN A 261 -16.17 13.72 -4.66
C ASN A 261 -17.29 14.43 -5.44
N GLU A 262 -17.74 15.60 -5.01
CA GLU A 262 -18.91 16.27 -5.62
C GLU A 262 -18.59 17.01 -6.93
N ARG A 263 -17.40 17.61 -7.03
CA ARG A 263 -17.06 18.50 -8.14
C ARG A 263 -16.11 17.87 -9.12
N PHE A 264 -15.23 16.99 -8.64
CA PHE A 264 -14.25 16.35 -9.48
C PHE A 264 -14.76 15.01 -9.97
N VAL A 265 -14.83 13.95 -9.16
CA VAL A 265 -15.06 12.57 -9.65
C VAL A 265 -16.54 12.23 -9.87
N ARG A 266 -17.45 12.68 -9.00
CA ARG A 266 -18.86 12.25 -8.97
C ARG A 266 -19.00 10.72 -9.02
N PRO A 267 -18.49 10.03 -7.99
CA PRO A 267 -18.45 8.56 -7.97
C PRO A 267 -19.86 7.94 -8.05
N HIS A 268 -19.97 6.85 -8.81
CA HIS A 268 -21.07 5.89 -8.67
C HIS A 268 -20.88 5.08 -7.38
N VAL A 269 -19.63 4.72 -7.05
CA VAL A 269 -19.28 3.93 -5.87
C VAL A 269 -18.18 4.60 -5.05
N VAL A 270 -18.33 4.60 -3.73
CA VAL A 270 -17.29 4.97 -2.77
C VAL A 270 -16.88 3.73 -1.97
N LEU A 271 -15.61 3.36 -2.06
CA LEU A 271 -14.98 2.43 -1.12
C LEU A 271 -14.42 3.22 0.07
N LEU A 272 -15.03 3.08 1.23
CA LEU A 272 -14.56 3.66 2.49
C LEU A 272 -13.78 2.60 3.27
N THR A 273 -12.45 2.72 3.33
CA THR A 273 -11.59 1.68 3.92
C THR A 273 -11.77 1.53 5.43
N ASN A 274 -11.49 2.58 6.21
CA ASN A 274 -11.64 2.59 7.67
C ASN A 274 -11.56 4.01 8.26
N ILE A 275 -12.00 4.15 9.51
CA ILE A 275 -11.89 5.34 10.35
C ILE A 275 -10.86 5.12 11.47
N ARG A 276 -9.77 5.89 11.46
CA ARG A 276 -8.67 5.82 12.45
C ARG A 276 -8.29 7.21 12.93
N GLN A 277 -7.64 7.34 14.09
CA GLN A 277 -7.19 8.63 14.62
C GLN A 277 -5.89 9.10 13.95
N ASP A 278 -5.99 9.51 12.68
CA ASP A 278 -4.92 10.23 11.96
C ASP A 278 -5.44 11.61 11.52
N HIS A 279 -4.53 12.53 11.20
CA HIS A 279 -4.86 13.88 10.74
C HIS A 279 -5.81 14.65 11.69
N GLN A 280 -5.63 14.51 13.01
CA GLN A 280 -6.53 15.09 14.01
C GLN A 280 -6.61 16.62 13.97
N ASP A 281 -5.57 17.28 13.47
CA ASP A 281 -5.51 18.73 13.30
C ASP A 281 -6.45 19.23 12.18
N THR A 282 -6.93 18.35 11.30
CA THR A 282 -7.67 18.73 10.08
C THR A 282 -8.98 17.98 9.86
N LEU A 283 -9.09 16.69 10.22
CA LEU A 283 -10.31 15.89 10.06
C LEU A 283 -11.16 15.83 11.35
N GLY A 284 -10.59 16.20 12.49
CA GLY A 284 -11.26 16.19 13.78
C GLY A 284 -10.52 15.36 14.84
N LYS A 285 -10.83 15.58 16.12
CA LYS A 285 -10.03 15.05 17.23
C LYS A 285 -10.33 13.58 17.53
N THR A 286 -11.56 13.14 17.24
CA THR A 286 -12.04 11.79 17.54
C THR A 286 -12.41 11.04 16.27
N ARG A 287 -12.46 9.69 16.33
CA ARG A 287 -12.98 8.88 15.23
C ARG A 287 -14.40 9.29 14.82
N ALA A 288 -15.24 9.73 15.75
CA ALA A 288 -16.59 10.21 15.45
C ALA A 288 -16.57 11.50 14.61
N ASP A 289 -15.65 12.43 14.88
CA ASP A 289 -15.48 13.65 14.08
C ASP A 289 -15.02 13.31 12.65
N ILE A 290 -14.08 12.36 12.53
CA ILE A 290 -13.55 11.88 11.25
C ILE A 290 -14.65 11.17 10.44
N ALA A 291 -15.43 10.29 11.09
CA ALA A 291 -16.57 9.61 10.47
C ALA A 291 -17.61 10.63 9.96
N ARG A 292 -17.89 11.69 10.73
CA ARG A 292 -18.74 12.80 10.29
C ARG A 292 -18.18 13.50 9.06
N SER A 293 -16.90 13.80 9.04
CA SER A 293 -16.23 14.44 7.91
C SER A 293 -16.36 13.60 6.64
N PHE A 294 -16.15 12.27 6.72
CA PHE A 294 -16.29 11.41 5.55
C PHE A 294 -17.74 11.20 5.11
N ALA A 295 -18.69 11.02 6.04
CA ALA A 295 -20.11 10.92 5.70
C ALA A 295 -20.59 12.15 4.90
N ARG A 296 -20.17 13.36 5.32
CA ARG A 296 -20.49 14.63 4.62
C ARG A 296 -19.78 14.81 3.29
N ALA A 297 -18.73 14.03 3.03
CA ALA A 297 -18.02 14.05 1.76
C ALA A 297 -18.64 13.13 0.72
N VAL A 298 -19.59 12.26 1.10
CA VAL A 298 -20.30 11.36 0.17
C VAL A 298 -21.38 12.15 -0.58
N PRO A 299 -21.36 12.17 -1.92
CA PRO A 299 -22.43 12.77 -2.71
C PRO A 299 -23.74 11.95 -2.62
N PRO A 300 -24.92 12.56 -2.89
CA PRO A 300 -26.15 11.80 -3.10
C PRO A 300 -26.03 10.88 -4.33
N ASP A 301 -26.91 9.87 -4.41
CA ASP A 301 -26.97 8.88 -5.49
C ASP A 301 -25.68 8.04 -5.66
N THR A 302 -24.84 7.99 -4.62
CA THR A 302 -23.63 7.17 -4.56
C THR A 302 -23.87 5.91 -3.73
N HIS A 303 -23.31 4.77 -4.15
CA HIS A 303 -23.25 3.56 -3.34
C HIS A 303 -21.97 3.52 -2.50
N VAL A 304 -22.08 3.36 -1.19
CA VAL A 304 -20.92 3.30 -0.29
C VAL A 304 -20.72 1.87 0.20
N ILE A 305 -19.55 1.30 -0.09
CA ILE A 305 -19.08 0.04 0.50
C ILE A 305 -18.06 0.41 1.58
N SER A 306 -18.37 0.09 2.83
CA SER A 306 -17.58 0.51 3.98
C SER A 306 -16.93 -0.67 4.70
N GLY A 307 -15.60 -0.63 4.78
CA GLY A 307 -14.80 -1.52 5.60
C GLY A 307 -14.82 -1.17 7.10
N GLU A 308 -15.52 -0.12 7.54
CA GLU A 308 -15.56 0.25 8.96
C GLU A 308 -16.26 -0.82 9.80
N GLN A 309 -15.50 -1.53 10.64
CA GLN A 309 -15.99 -2.65 11.43
C GLN A 309 -16.50 -2.24 12.83
N HIS A 310 -16.21 -1.04 13.32
CA HIS A 310 -16.68 -0.61 14.65
C HIS A 310 -18.19 -0.35 14.63
N PRO A 311 -19.03 -1.09 15.39
CA PRO A 311 -20.48 -1.06 15.24
C PRO A 311 -21.08 0.35 15.36
N VAL A 312 -20.63 1.12 16.35
CA VAL A 312 -21.12 2.48 16.58
C VAL A 312 -20.75 3.44 15.44
N LEU A 313 -19.57 3.27 14.82
CA LEU A 313 -19.14 4.13 13.71
C LEU A 313 -19.85 3.72 12.42
N SER A 314 -19.98 2.41 12.16
CA SER A 314 -20.75 1.88 11.02
C SER A 314 -22.21 2.34 11.07
N ASP A 315 -22.88 2.22 12.23
CA ASP A 315 -24.26 2.67 12.38
C ASP A 315 -24.42 4.18 12.18
N TYR A 316 -23.45 4.96 12.65
CA TYR A 316 -23.42 6.41 12.40
C TYR A 316 -23.24 6.72 10.92
N LEU A 317 -22.26 6.09 10.25
CA LEU A 317 -22.00 6.27 8.83
C LEU A 317 -23.23 5.92 8.00
N ARG A 318 -23.85 4.75 8.24
CA ARG A 318 -25.08 4.32 7.57
C ARG A 318 -26.16 5.40 7.62
N ARG A 319 -26.50 5.86 8.84
CA ARG A 319 -27.56 6.86 9.05
C ARG A 319 -27.29 8.16 8.32
N GLU A 320 -26.08 8.70 8.43
CA GLU A 320 -25.74 10.00 7.83
C GLU A 320 -25.64 9.93 6.30
N ILE A 321 -25.10 8.83 5.75
CA ILE A 321 -24.96 8.61 4.31
C ILE A 321 -26.34 8.40 3.67
N GLU A 322 -27.19 7.57 4.28
CA GLU A 322 -28.57 7.36 3.82
C GLU A 322 -29.41 8.64 3.92
N HIS A 323 -29.23 9.43 4.98
CA HIS A 323 -29.87 10.73 5.12
C HIS A 323 -29.45 11.73 4.02
N ALA A 324 -28.21 11.62 3.52
CA ALA A 324 -27.71 12.44 2.43
C ALA A 324 -28.19 11.98 1.04
N GLY A 325 -28.97 10.89 0.94
CA GLY A 325 -29.49 10.36 -0.33
C GLY A 325 -28.56 9.39 -1.04
N ALA A 326 -27.59 8.80 -0.34
CA ALA A 326 -26.73 7.73 -0.82
C ALA A 326 -27.15 6.37 -0.21
N THR A 327 -26.59 5.27 -0.69
CA THR A 327 -26.82 3.93 -0.10
C THR A 327 -25.58 3.44 0.63
N PHE A 328 -25.73 2.61 1.65
CA PHE A 328 -24.62 2.12 2.47
C PHE A 328 -24.64 0.59 2.62
N GLN A 329 -23.50 -0.03 2.33
CA GLN A 329 -23.21 -1.45 2.52
C GLN A 329 -21.96 -1.57 3.40
N GLN A 330 -22.07 -2.32 4.50
CA GLN A 330 -20.90 -2.65 5.32
C GLN A 330 -20.30 -3.95 4.79
N VAL A 331 -18.97 -3.98 4.63
CA VAL A 331 -18.23 -5.16 4.21
C VAL A 331 -18.37 -6.27 5.26
N SER A 332 -18.79 -7.44 4.82
CA SER A 332 -18.88 -8.63 5.67
C SER A 332 -17.55 -9.39 5.69
N VAL A 333 -16.80 -9.29 6.79
CA VAL A 333 -15.56 -10.07 6.96
C VAL A 333 -15.89 -11.49 7.46
N PRO A 334 -15.51 -12.55 6.71
CA PRO A 334 -15.70 -13.94 7.12
C PRO A 334 -15.08 -14.24 8.49
N GLU A 335 -15.66 -15.18 9.24
CA GLU A 335 -15.19 -15.51 10.58
C GLU A 335 -13.72 -15.94 10.62
N ALA A 336 -13.26 -16.67 9.60
CA ALA A 336 -11.88 -17.11 9.45
C ALA A 336 -10.88 -15.94 9.34
N ASP A 337 -11.31 -14.80 8.82
CA ASP A 337 -10.46 -13.63 8.59
C ASP A 337 -10.61 -12.55 9.66
N ARG A 338 -11.50 -12.74 10.64
CA ARG A 338 -11.70 -11.75 11.70
C ARG A 338 -10.42 -11.54 12.48
N GLY A 339 -10.00 -10.29 12.56
CA GLY A 339 -8.78 -9.89 13.28
C GLY A 339 -7.52 -9.90 12.40
N ARG A 340 -7.56 -10.44 11.18
CA ARG A 340 -6.48 -10.25 10.19
C ARG A 340 -6.46 -8.79 9.77
N ILE A 341 -5.27 -8.20 9.69
CA ILE A 341 -5.11 -6.79 9.33
C ILE A 341 -5.50 -6.59 7.86
N GLY A 342 -6.31 -5.57 7.59
CA GLY A 342 -6.73 -5.18 6.24
C GLY A 342 -7.76 -6.12 5.60
N ALA A 343 -8.31 -7.08 6.35
CA ALA A 343 -9.36 -7.96 5.86
C ALA A 343 -10.58 -7.20 5.35
N GLU A 344 -10.94 -6.10 6.01
CA GLU A 344 -12.02 -5.23 5.56
C GLU A 344 -11.75 -4.60 4.18
N THR A 345 -10.49 -4.36 3.83
CA THR A 345 -10.12 -3.76 2.54
C THR A 345 -9.98 -4.78 1.43
N VAL A 346 -9.56 -6.02 1.74
CA VAL A 346 -9.49 -7.10 0.76
C VAL A 346 -10.91 -7.54 0.38
N HIS A 347 -11.77 -7.81 1.36
CA HIS A 347 -13.16 -8.19 1.13
C HIS A 347 -14.01 -7.06 0.53
N ALA A 348 -13.64 -5.79 0.73
CA ALA A 348 -14.31 -4.66 0.07
C ALA A 348 -14.22 -4.72 -1.47
N VAL A 349 -13.13 -5.31 -2.01
CA VAL A 349 -12.99 -5.47 -3.46
C VAL A 349 -13.98 -6.49 -3.98
N ASP A 350 -14.19 -7.60 -3.28
CA ASP A 350 -15.16 -8.62 -3.69
C ASP A 350 -16.62 -8.12 -3.61
N GLU A 351 -16.95 -7.37 -2.56
CA GLU A 351 -18.25 -6.72 -2.40
C GLU A 351 -18.52 -5.69 -3.53
N LEU A 352 -17.46 -5.01 -4.00
CA LEU A 352 -17.54 -4.10 -5.14
C LEU A 352 -17.86 -4.84 -6.44
N LEU A 353 -17.15 -5.94 -6.70
CA LEU A 353 -17.39 -6.77 -7.89
C LEU A 353 -18.82 -7.28 -7.89
N THR A 354 -19.27 -7.84 -6.76
CA THR A 354 -20.65 -8.31 -6.57
C THR A 354 -21.67 -7.20 -6.84
N TYR A 355 -21.45 -6.00 -6.32
CA TYR A 355 -22.34 -4.85 -6.54
C TYR A 355 -22.41 -4.45 -8.03
N LEU A 356 -21.30 -4.55 -8.76
CA LEU A 356 -21.22 -4.22 -10.19
C LEU A 356 -21.68 -5.37 -11.10
N GLY A 357 -22.04 -6.53 -10.55
CA GLY A 357 -22.45 -7.71 -11.32
C GLY A 357 -21.28 -8.52 -11.88
N GLU A 358 -20.08 -8.26 -11.38
CA GLU A 358 -18.84 -8.95 -11.75
C GLU A 358 -18.66 -10.25 -10.96
N PRO A 359 -17.95 -11.26 -11.53
CA PRO A 359 -17.56 -12.45 -10.78
C PRO A 359 -16.75 -12.11 -9.52
N SER A 360 -16.98 -12.81 -8.43
CA SER A 360 -16.14 -12.71 -7.22
C SER A 360 -14.69 -13.12 -7.48
N LEU A 361 -13.78 -12.66 -6.64
CA LEU A 361 -12.39 -13.14 -6.63
C LEU A 361 -12.33 -14.58 -6.09
N PRO A 362 -11.41 -15.42 -6.59
CA PRO A 362 -11.15 -16.73 -6.02
C PRO A 362 -10.72 -16.64 -4.55
N ALA A 363 -11.09 -17.64 -3.75
CA ALA A 363 -10.76 -17.67 -2.32
C ALA A 363 -9.24 -17.61 -2.08
N ASP A 364 -8.46 -18.31 -2.89
CA ASP A 364 -7.00 -18.35 -2.76
C ASP A 364 -6.35 -16.99 -3.07
N GLU A 365 -6.90 -16.22 -4.03
CA GLU A 365 -6.42 -14.86 -4.31
C GLU A 365 -6.70 -13.92 -3.12
N LEU A 366 -7.88 -14.03 -2.52
CA LEU A 366 -8.23 -13.30 -1.29
C LEU A 366 -7.29 -13.70 -0.14
N ASP A 367 -7.02 -14.99 0.03
CA ASP A 367 -6.16 -15.48 1.11
C ASP A 367 -4.70 -15.04 0.94
N ALA A 368 -4.18 -15.09 -0.28
CA ALA A 368 -2.85 -14.63 -0.60
C ALA A 368 -2.74 -13.10 -0.43
N ALA A 369 -3.77 -12.35 -0.84
CA ALA A 369 -3.88 -10.91 -0.60
C ALA A 369 -3.84 -10.55 0.89
N LEU A 370 -4.56 -11.31 1.72
CA LEU A 370 -4.57 -11.15 3.16
C LEU A 370 -3.21 -11.53 3.78
N ALA A 371 -2.61 -12.63 3.34
CA ALA A 371 -1.32 -13.11 3.84
C ALA A 371 -0.18 -12.13 3.55
N ALA A 372 -0.22 -11.44 2.41
CA ALA A 372 0.78 -10.49 1.99
C ALA A 372 0.82 -9.21 2.84
N ILE A 373 -0.30 -8.83 3.46
CA ILE A 373 -0.41 -7.60 4.28
C ILE A 373 -0.29 -7.85 5.78
N GLN A 374 -0.20 -9.10 6.22
CA GLN A 374 -0.05 -9.40 7.65
C GLN A 374 1.33 -8.95 8.16
N PRO A 375 1.39 -8.36 9.38
CA PRO A 375 2.64 -7.89 9.95
C PRO A 375 3.56 -9.07 10.24
N ARG A 376 4.87 -8.87 10.07
CA ARG A 376 5.89 -9.89 10.33
C ARG A 376 7.03 -9.29 11.15
N TRP A 377 7.61 -10.13 12.01
CA TRP A 377 8.84 -9.79 12.72
C TRP A 377 10.03 -9.83 11.77
N THR A 378 10.79 -8.75 11.71
CA THR A 378 12.15 -8.77 11.15
C THR A 378 13.08 -9.34 12.21
N ARG A 379 13.72 -10.49 11.91
CA ARG A 379 14.67 -11.13 12.82
C ARG A 379 16.03 -10.45 12.73
N LEU A 380 16.63 -10.18 13.88
CA LEU A 380 17.97 -9.63 14.03
C LEU A 380 18.81 -10.58 14.92
N PRO A 381 20.15 -10.50 14.92
CA PRO A 381 20.99 -11.39 15.73
C PRO A 381 20.69 -11.35 17.24
N ARG A 382 20.18 -10.22 17.75
CA ARG A 382 19.87 -10.00 19.18
C ARG A 382 18.40 -9.74 19.47
N GLY A 383 17.49 -10.16 18.60
CA GLY A 383 16.05 -10.02 18.85
C GLY A 383 15.23 -9.91 17.58
N ARG A 384 14.08 -9.25 17.68
CA ARG A 384 13.18 -9.05 16.54
C ARG A 384 12.51 -7.68 16.61
N VAL A 385 12.33 -7.07 15.45
CA VAL A 385 11.79 -5.72 15.31
C VAL A 385 10.59 -5.75 14.36
N TYR A 386 9.56 -4.98 14.69
CA TYR A 386 8.50 -4.62 13.75
C TYR A 386 8.58 -3.11 13.52
N ASN A 387 8.94 -2.72 12.29
CA ASN A 387 9.02 -1.32 11.91
C ASN A 387 7.63 -0.80 11.52
N ALA A 388 6.94 -0.16 12.48
CA ALA A 388 5.67 0.50 12.29
C ALA A 388 5.81 2.01 12.00
N ALA A 389 6.97 2.49 11.55
CA ALA A 389 7.21 3.91 11.36
C ALA A 389 6.27 4.59 10.33
N GLU A 390 5.82 3.83 9.32
CA GLU A 390 4.85 4.35 8.35
C GLU A 390 3.41 4.39 8.89
N VAL A 391 3.18 3.74 10.04
CA VAL A 391 1.90 3.69 10.75
C VAL A 391 1.84 4.89 11.71
N ASN A 392 1.01 5.87 11.36
CA ASN A 392 0.89 7.15 12.06
C ASN A 392 -0.34 7.25 13.01
N ASP A 393 -1.15 6.20 13.14
CA ASP A 393 -2.31 6.14 14.05
C ASP A 393 -2.20 4.98 15.04
N VAL A 394 -2.75 5.18 16.24
CA VAL A 394 -2.64 4.23 17.35
C VAL A 394 -3.41 2.94 17.10
N GLU A 395 -4.54 2.99 16.40
CA GLU A 395 -5.37 1.80 16.19
C GLU A 395 -4.69 0.79 15.26
N SER A 396 -4.01 1.27 14.22
CA SER A 396 -3.27 0.40 13.30
C SER A 396 -1.99 -0.14 13.96
N THR A 397 -1.32 0.67 14.79
CA THR A 397 -0.16 0.21 15.59
C THR A 397 -0.56 -0.87 16.59
N GLU A 398 -1.66 -0.70 17.33
CA GLU A 398 -2.16 -1.71 18.27
C GLU A 398 -2.61 -2.99 17.55
N ALA A 399 -3.27 -2.86 16.39
CA ALA A 399 -3.65 -4.02 15.58
C ALA A 399 -2.41 -4.86 15.20
N ALA A 400 -1.33 -4.20 14.75
CA ALA A 400 -0.07 -4.86 14.43
C ALA A 400 0.62 -5.47 15.66
N ARG A 401 0.69 -4.73 16.78
CA ARG A 401 1.25 -5.23 18.05
C ARG A 401 0.52 -6.49 18.51
N ARG A 402 -0.82 -6.46 18.53
CA ARG A 402 -1.64 -7.60 18.96
C ARG A 402 -1.50 -8.79 18.01
N ALA A 403 -1.47 -8.56 16.70
CA ALA A 403 -1.27 -9.65 15.72
C ALA A 403 0.09 -10.35 15.89
N LEU A 404 1.12 -9.61 16.29
CA LEU A 404 2.50 -10.11 16.41
C LEU A 404 2.87 -10.66 17.79
N ALA A 405 2.34 -10.05 18.85
CA ALA A 405 2.73 -10.32 20.23
C ALA A 405 1.56 -10.77 21.11
N GLY A 406 0.30 -10.63 20.67
CA GLY A 406 -0.86 -10.94 21.50
C GLY A 406 -0.86 -10.13 22.80
N GLU A 407 -0.76 -10.83 23.92
CA GLU A 407 -0.66 -10.28 25.27
C GLU A 407 0.78 -10.29 25.81
N ASP A 408 1.78 -10.65 24.98
CA ASP A 408 3.18 -10.60 25.37
C ASP A 408 3.69 -9.15 25.44
N THR A 409 4.61 -8.91 26.38
CA THR A 409 5.30 -7.64 26.55
C THR A 409 6.18 -7.30 25.34
N VAL A 410 6.19 -6.03 24.94
CA VAL A 410 7.04 -5.50 23.85
C VAL A 410 7.87 -4.30 24.33
N SER A 411 8.97 -4.03 23.64
CA SER A 411 9.79 -2.81 23.81
C SER A 411 9.39 -1.76 22.77
N PRO A 412 8.58 -0.75 23.13
CA PRO A 412 8.22 0.31 22.21
C PRO A 412 9.37 1.31 22.03
N PHE A 413 9.61 1.70 20.78
CA PHE A 413 10.41 2.87 20.43
C PHE A 413 9.53 3.90 19.73
N LEU A 414 9.57 5.17 20.13
CA LEU A 414 8.76 6.24 19.56
C LEU A 414 9.61 7.46 19.15
N TYR A 415 9.55 7.82 17.87
CA TYR A 415 10.15 9.05 17.36
C TYR A 415 9.15 10.22 17.32
N LEU A 416 9.43 11.25 18.11
CA LEU A 416 8.59 12.44 18.27
C LEU A 416 8.96 13.56 17.30
N ARG A 417 7.96 14.39 16.96
CA ARG A 417 8.12 15.54 16.05
C ARG A 417 7.37 16.75 16.58
N ALA A 418 8.02 17.91 16.55
CA ALA A 418 7.45 19.16 17.05
C ALA A 418 6.19 19.61 16.28
N ASP A 419 6.10 19.28 14.98
CA ASP A 419 4.97 19.65 14.11
C ASP A 419 3.77 18.69 14.19
N ARG A 420 3.83 17.63 15.02
CA ARG A 420 2.76 16.61 15.14
C ARG A 420 2.30 16.37 16.58
N ARG A 421 1.95 17.44 17.28
CA ARG A 421 1.58 17.40 18.71
C ARG A 421 0.33 16.56 19.01
N ALA A 422 -0.70 16.60 18.16
CA ALA A 422 -1.90 15.78 18.36
C ALA A 422 -1.57 14.28 18.31
N ARG A 423 -0.70 13.88 17.37
CA ARG A 423 -0.19 12.51 17.27
C ARG A 423 0.58 12.12 18.53
N THR A 424 1.48 12.98 19.00
CA THR A 424 2.23 12.76 20.25
C THR A 424 1.31 12.49 21.44
N ALA A 425 0.22 13.26 21.58
CA ALA A 425 -0.76 13.06 22.65
C ALA A 425 -1.52 11.72 22.53
N SER A 426 -1.88 11.32 21.32
CA SER A 426 -2.52 10.02 21.06
C SER A 426 -1.60 8.85 21.43
N PHE A 427 -0.32 8.90 21.04
CA PHE A 427 0.66 7.87 21.41
C PHE A 427 0.99 7.86 22.90
N ALA A 428 1.03 9.01 23.57
CA ALA A 428 1.17 9.07 25.03
C ALA A 428 0.05 8.29 25.74
N THR A 429 -1.21 8.59 25.38
CA THR A 429 -2.39 7.90 25.94
C THR A 429 -2.37 6.39 25.65
N TYR A 430 -1.97 6.02 24.43
CA TYR A 430 -1.85 4.62 24.02
C TYR A 430 -0.79 3.86 24.84
N LEU A 431 0.41 4.43 25.00
CA LEU A 431 1.50 3.80 25.75
C LEU A 431 1.18 3.69 27.24
N ASP A 432 0.54 4.70 27.82
CA ASP A 432 0.05 4.63 29.21
C ASP A 432 -0.97 3.49 29.37
N THR A 433 -1.87 3.32 28.39
CA THR A 433 -2.83 2.20 28.40
C THR A 433 -2.14 0.84 28.29
N LEU A 434 -1.05 0.73 27.51
CA LEU A 434 -0.27 -0.52 27.44
C LEU A 434 0.47 -0.79 28.74
N TYR A 435 1.02 0.25 29.36
CA TYR A 435 1.73 0.15 30.63
C TYR A 435 0.80 -0.29 31.77
N GLU A 436 -0.40 0.29 31.86
CA GLU A 436 -1.43 -0.12 32.82
C GLU A 436 -1.89 -1.58 32.66
N ARG A 437 -1.62 -2.19 31.50
CA ARG A 437 -1.97 -3.59 31.18
C ARG A 437 -0.78 -4.54 31.23
N ASP A 438 0.38 -4.08 31.70
CA ASP A 438 1.63 -4.84 31.74
C ASP A 438 2.12 -5.34 30.36
N LEU A 439 1.72 -4.64 29.29
CA LEU A 439 2.09 -4.97 27.90
C LEU A 439 3.40 -4.27 27.46
N VAL A 440 3.87 -3.30 28.22
CA VAL A 440 5.15 -2.60 28.05
C VAL A 440 5.71 -2.26 29.44
N GLU A 441 7.03 -2.31 29.62
CA GLU A 441 7.66 -1.91 30.90
C GLU A 441 8.12 -0.46 30.89
N ASN A 442 8.58 0.01 29.73
CA ASN A 442 9.06 1.36 29.49
C ASN A 442 8.86 1.71 28.00
N VAL A 443 9.18 2.94 27.62
CA VAL A 443 9.27 3.36 26.22
C VAL A 443 10.54 4.13 25.93
N HIS A 444 11.20 3.75 24.84
CA HIS A 444 12.34 4.48 24.30
C HIS A 444 11.84 5.60 23.38
N VAL A 445 12.34 6.82 23.58
CA VAL A 445 11.86 7.99 22.86
C VAL A 445 13.02 8.84 22.35
N ALA A 446 12.95 9.20 21.08
CA ALA A 446 13.89 10.11 20.41
C ALA A 446 13.15 11.24 19.67
N GLY A 447 13.89 12.26 19.22
CA GLY A 447 13.36 13.38 18.45
C GLY A 447 13.01 14.60 19.31
N ASP A 448 11.95 15.31 18.93
CA ASP A 448 11.56 16.57 19.59
C ASP A 448 10.77 16.34 20.88
N ASP A 449 10.78 17.32 21.79
CA ASP A 449 9.89 17.37 22.97
C ASP A 449 9.90 16.14 23.91
N THR A 450 10.94 15.29 23.85
CA THR A 450 11.05 14.05 24.65
C THR A 450 10.95 14.29 26.15
N ARG A 451 11.43 15.45 26.63
CA ARG A 451 11.31 15.86 28.04
C ARG A 451 9.88 16.16 28.46
N THR A 452 9.11 16.76 27.56
CA THR A 452 7.70 17.03 27.80
C THR A 452 6.93 15.72 27.77
N PHE A 453 7.16 14.88 26.76
CA PHE A 453 6.55 13.56 26.69
C PHE A 453 6.74 12.75 27.97
N ALA A 454 7.97 12.64 28.47
CA ALA A 454 8.30 11.93 29.71
C ALA A 454 7.65 12.51 30.98
N ARG A 455 7.21 13.77 30.97
CA ARG A 455 6.52 14.40 32.10
C ARG A 455 5.01 14.17 32.05
N GLU A 456 4.46 14.07 30.84
CA GLU A 456 3.01 13.97 30.62
C GLU A 456 2.53 12.51 30.46
N THR A 457 3.42 11.52 30.61
CA THR A 457 3.10 10.08 30.50
C THR A 457 3.32 9.37 31.83
N ALA A 458 2.55 8.31 32.05
CA ALA A 458 2.69 7.40 33.19
C ALA A 458 3.74 6.30 32.91
N VAL A 459 3.88 5.87 31.65
CA VAL A 459 4.89 4.88 31.25
C VAL A 459 6.31 5.42 31.52
N PRO A 460 7.23 4.64 32.11
CA PRO A 460 8.62 5.03 32.25
C PRO A 460 9.27 5.32 30.89
N VAL A 461 9.97 6.46 30.77
CA VAL A 461 10.56 6.90 29.48
C VAL A 461 12.08 6.87 29.51
N VAL A 462 12.68 6.08 28.62
CA VAL A 462 14.09 6.13 28.26
C VAL A 462 14.25 7.12 27.11
N ARG A 463 15.10 8.15 27.28
CA ARG A 463 15.26 9.22 26.27
C ARG A 463 16.60 9.08 25.57
N HIS A 464 16.57 9.17 24.25
CA HIS A 464 17.76 9.22 23.40
C HIS A 464 18.01 10.65 22.92
N GLY A 465 19.24 11.10 23.05
CA GLY A 465 19.72 12.41 22.59
C GLY A 465 19.82 12.48 21.05
N PRO A 466 19.89 13.71 20.49
CA PRO A 466 19.97 13.91 19.04
C PRO A 466 21.31 13.46 18.42
N ASP A 467 22.36 13.31 19.25
CA ASP A 467 23.71 12.93 18.82
C ASP A 467 24.00 11.42 18.99
N GLU A 468 23.05 10.65 19.53
CA GLU A 468 23.21 9.19 19.67
C GLU A 468 23.08 8.51 18.30
N ALA A 469 23.98 7.56 18.02
CA ALA A 469 23.94 6.82 16.77
C ALA A 469 22.75 5.86 16.75
N ALA A 470 22.09 5.71 15.60
CA ALA A 470 20.94 4.82 15.45
C ALA A 470 21.25 3.36 15.82
N ALA A 471 22.48 2.90 15.57
CA ALA A 471 22.95 1.58 15.98
C ALA A 471 22.98 1.41 17.51
N ASP A 472 23.50 2.40 18.24
CA ASP A 472 23.56 2.37 19.70
C ASP A 472 22.16 2.41 20.33
N VAL A 473 21.26 3.21 19.75
CA VAL A 473 19.85 3.25 20.17
C VAL A 473 19.17 1.92 19.90
N LEU A 474 19.39 1.30 18.73
CA LEU A 474 18.82 0.00 18.40
C LEU A 474 19.32 -1.08 19.38
N ASP A 475 20.61 -1.07 19.71
CA ASP A 475 21.18 -1.98 20.72
C ASP A 475 20.55 -1.77 22.09
N ALA A 476 20.39 -0.52 22.53
CA ALA A 476 19.76 -0.22 23.81
C ALA A 476 18.31 -0.74 23.90
N VAL A 477 17.53 -0.62 22.83
CA VAL A 477 16.13 -1.09 22.82
C VAL A 477 16.06 -2.62 22.75
N LEU A 478 16.98 -3.27 22.01
CA LEU A 478 17.04 -4.74 21.92
C LEU A 478 17.54 -5.37 23.23
N ASP A 479 18.40 -4.69 23.98
CA ASP A 479 18.96 -5.17 25.25
C ASP A 479 17.91 -5.28 26.38
N GLU A 480 16.73 -4.67 26.22
CA GLU A 480 15.55 -4.90 27.08
C GLU A 480 15.03 -6.36 26.98
N GLY A 481 15.40 -7.10 25.93
CA GLY A 481 15.07 -8.52 25.77
C GLY A 481 13.66 -8.82 25.26
N TYR A 482 12.82 -7.80 25.05
CA TYR A 482 11.49 -7.93 24.44
C TYR A 482 11.48 -7.61 22.94
N PRO A 483 10.50 -8.13 22.17
CA PRO A 483 10.31 -7.75 20.77
C PRO A 483 10.10 -6.24 20.62
N VAL A 484 10.76 -5.63 19.65
CA VAL A 484 10.77 -4.17 19.50
C VAL A 484 9.68 -3.70 18.53
N VAL A 485 8.83 -2.78 18.96
CA VAL A 485 7.83 -2.14 18.08
C VAL A 485 8.23 -0.68 17.85
N LEU A 486 8.64 -0.39 16.62
CA LEU A 486 9.17 0.90 16.22
C LEU A 486 8.05 1.80 15.69
N MET A 487 7.85 2.97 16.29
CA MET A 487 6.80 3.93 15.99
C MET A 487 7.41 5.31 15.72
N GLY A 488 6.77 6.10 14.86
CA GLY A 488 7.27 7.45 14.51
C GLY A 488 7.59 7.58 13.02
N ASN A 489 8.00 8.74 12.52
CA ASN A 489 7.98 8.99 11.06
C ASN A 489 9.26 8.52 10.34
N THR A 490 9.16 8.13 9.06
CA THR A 490 10.29 7.73 8.18
C THR A 490 11.10 8.88 7.57
N VAL A 491 10.68 10.14 7.77
CA VAL A 491 11.33 11.29 7.10
C VAL A 491 12.56 11.85 7.82
N ALA A 492 12.69 11.59 9.12
CA ALA A 492 13.83 12.09 9.90
C ALA A 492 15.08 11.29 9.55
N ASP A 493 16.23 11.95 9.41
CA ASP A 493 17.46 11.28 9.00
C ASP A 493 17.84 10.16 9.98
N PHE A 494 17.72 10.42 11.29
CA PHE A 494 17.88 9.39 12.34
C PHE A 494 17.01 8.14 12.09
N MET A 495 15.76 8.32 11.66
CA MET A 495 14.84 7.19 11.41
C MET A 495 15.22 6.40 10.16
N ARG A 496 15.80 7.06 9.14
CA ARG A 496 16.37 6.37 7.98
C ARG A 496 17.64 5.61 8.35
N ASP A 497 18.48 6.18 9.18
CA ASP A 497 19.69 5.52 9.68
C ASP A 497 19.32 4.27 10.50
N LEU A 498 18.26 4.37 11.33
CA LEU A 498 17.73 3.24 12.10
C LEU A 498 17.14 2.14 11.21
N GLU A 499 16.40 2.52 10.17
CA GLU A 499 15.88 1.59 9.16
C GLU A 499 17.00 0.88 8.41
N ALA A 500 18.04 1.62 7.99
CA ALA A 500 19.22 1.06 7.33
C ALA A 500 19.97 0.08 8.24
N GLU A 501 20.09 0.38 9.53
CA GLU A 501 20.73 -0.53 10.49
C GLU A 501 19.92 -1.82 10.69
N ILE A 502 18.59 -1.72 10.78
CA ILE A 502 17.69 -2.88 10.84
C ILE A 502 17.86 -3.75 9.60
N ALA A 503 17.84 -3.15 8.40
CA ALA A 503 18.01 -3.88 7.15
C ALA A 503 19.39 -4.58 7.08
N ALA A 504 20.46 -3.87 7.42
CA ALA A 504 21.82 -4.43 7.42
C ALA A 504 21.98 -5.60 8.40
N ARG A 505 21.39 -5.50 9.60
CA ARG A 505 21.43 -6.58 10.61
C ARG A 505 20.53 -7.76 10.23
N ALA A 506 19.37 -7.52 9.63
CA ALA A 506 18.49 -8.57 9.14
C ALA A 506 19.15 -9.41 8.05
N ALA A 507 19.80 -8.76 7.08
CA ALA A 507 20.54 -9.45 6.02
C ALA A 507 21.68 -10.34 6.56
N ARG A 508 22.36 -9.90 7.63
CA ARG A 508 23.38 -10.72 8.32
C ARG A 508 22.76 -11.93 9.00
N ALA A 509 21.63 -11.76 9.69
CA ALA A 509 20.94 -12.86 10.37
C ALA A 509 20.44 -13.93 9.38
N GLU A 510 19.92 -13.51 8.22
CA GLU A 510 19.53 -14.42 7.15
C GLU A 510 20.73 -15.18 6.58
N TYR A 511 21.86 -14.49 6.36
CA TYR A 511 23.09 -15.15 5.90
C TYR A 511 23.59 -16.21 6.88
N GLU A 512 23.64 -15.89 8.18
CA GLU A 512 24.07 -16.82 9.23
C GLU A 512 23.15 -18.05 9.31
N LEU A 513 21.83 -17.87 9.22
CA LEU A 513 20.86 -18.97 9.21
C LEU A 513 20.95 -19.86 7.97
N SER A 514 21.32 -19.29 6.81
CA SER A 514 21.46 -20.04 5.55
C SER A 514 22.79 -20.82 5.44
N ALA A 515 23.75 -20.50 6.30
CA ALA A 515 25.08 -21.10 6.34
C ALA A 515 25.19 -22.27 7.34
N GLU A 516 24.23 -22.41 8.26
CA GLU A 516 24.02 -23.57 9.15
C GLU A 516 23.14 -24.64 8.49
#